data_AF-A0A2W4LPE4-F1
#
_entry.id   AF-A0A2W4LPE4-F1
#
_cell.length_a   1.000
_cell.length_b   1.000
_cell.length_c   1.000
_cell.angle_alpha   90.00
_cell.angle_beta   90.00
_cell.angle_gamma   90.00
#
_symmetry.space_group_name_H-M   'P 1'
#
loop_
_entity.id
_entity.type
_entity.pdbx_description
1 polymer ?
#
loop_
_entity_poly.entity_id
_entity_poly.type
_entity_poly.pdbx_seq_one_letter_code
_entity_poly.pdbx_strand_id
1 'polypeptide(L)'
;MSAHVMPLPEPDPREIERGITELERFVRAYAPAAEPADVDGETRQVRRLRREVAEARALVKLQSDPAPLMAETRRVRRRRRAVAEAARLHALAQDPAAVAWQAARWRRVLTTVGVTALVAGLAWSTAGVHATAAEGTEPSDLAWWLAWLVEPCISAIVLMIVGARGYLASRGRPLRSRLLTMIEIGALGMTLLLNTWPYLPGVAGQFNAVRLLVHMIGPLVAAAAVASLTVIWAALAALPVGPVPAGLTDPLAPLTYRPDARDAGVATAPAAPPPGGHAPSQDVAKLVARVRALIAAGELPAAPSAHRIRNALRCGMDTARMVRDALSDT
;
A
#
# COMPACT_ATOMS: atom_id res chain seq x y z
N MET A 1 2.06 -76.23 -28.65
CA MET A 1 1.79 -75.90 -30.07
C MET A 1 2.99 -75.12 -30.59
N SER A 2 3.96 -75.82 -31.19
CA SER A 2 5.16 -75.21 -31.76
C SER A 2 4.85 -74.76 -33.18
N ALA A 3 4.95 -73.45 -33.43
CA ALA A 3 4.71 -72.86 -34.74
C ALA A 3 5.86 -73.22 -35.68
N HIS A 4 5.55 -74.01 -36.70
CA HIS A 4 6.45 -74.39 -37.77
C HIS A 4 6.67 -73.15 -38.66
N VAL A 5 7.81 -72.47 -38.51
CA VAL A 5 8.21 -71.39 -39.41
C VAL A 5 8.65 -72.05 -40.72
N MET A 6 7.88 -71.87 -41.79
CA MET A 6 8.33 -72.25 -43.13
C MET A 6 9.40 -71.26 -43.60
N PRO A 7 10.56 -71.72 -44.07
CA PRO A 7 11.56 -70.82 -44.63
C PRO A 7 11.00 -70.17 -45.91
N LEU A 8 11.15 -68.85 -46.02
CA LEU A 8 10.83 -68.14 -47.27
C LEU A 8 11.79 -68.61 -48.36
N PRO A 9 11.29 -68.89 -49.58
CA PRO A 9 12.16 -69.23 -50.71
C PRO A 9 13.10 -68.05 -50.99
N GLU A 10 14.40 -68.34 -51.09
CA GLU A 10 15.37 -67.34 -51.55
C GLU A 10 15.03 -66.93 -52.99
N PRO A 11 14.98 -65.61 -53.29
CA PRO A 11 14.64 -65.14 -54.62
C PRO A 11 15.69 -65.62 -55.62
N ASP A 12 15.22 -66.18 -56.75
CA ASP A 12 16.07 -66.62 -57.85
C ASP A 12 16.89 -65.41 -58.34
N PRO A 13 18.24 -65.49 -58.40
CA PRO A 13 19.09 -64.42 -58.90
C PRO A 13 18.64 -63.86 -60.26
N ARG A 14 18.00 -64.68 -61.09
CA ARG A 14 17.47 -64.26 -62.40
C ARG A 14 16.27 -63.31 -62.31
N GLU A 15 15.49 -63.38 -61.24
CA GLU A 15 14.39 -62.43 -60.99
C GLU A 15 14.93 -61.07 -60.55
N ILE A 16 16.02 -61.04 -59.78
CA ILE A 16 16.68 -59.80 -59.36
C ILE A 16 17.27 -59.07 -60.58
N GLU A 17 17.96 -59.79 -61.48
CA GLU A 17 18.49 -59.18 -62.70
C GLU A 17 17.39 -58.64 -63.62
N ARG A 18 16.25 -59.35 -63.73
CA ARG A 18 15.07 -58.84 -64.44
C ARG A 18 14.52 -57.58 -63.79
N GLY A 19 14.38 -57.58 -62.47
CA GLY A 19 13.88 -56.43 -61.72
C GLY A 19 14.77 -55.20 -61.89
N ILE A 20 16.10 -55.37 -61.84
CA ILE A 20 17.04 -54.27 -62.07
C ILE A 20 16.91 -53.74 -63.50
N THR A 21 16.82 -54.63 -64.50
CA THR A 21 16.70 -54.21 -65.90
C THR A 21 15.38 -53.48 -66.18
N GLU A 22 14.28 -53.91 -65.57
CA GLU A 22 13.00 -53.19 -65.64
C GLU A 22 13.04 -51.84 -64.93
N LEU A 23 13.71 -51.76 -63.77
CA LEU A 23 13.90 -50.52 -63.05
C LEU A 23 14.74 -49.52 -63.86
N GLU A 24 15.84 -49.97 -64.46
CA GLU A 24 16.67 -49.15 -65.34
C GLU A 24 15.89 -48.65 -66.57
N ARG A 25 15.07 -49.52 -67.17
CA ARG A 25 14.22 -49.14 -68.30
C ARG A 25 13.16 -48.12 -67.88
N PHE A 26 12.54 -48.30 -66.72
CA PHE A 26 11.55 -47.39 -66.17
C PHE A 26 12.18 -46.03 -65.84
N VAL A 27 13.32 -46.01 -65.14
CA VAL A 27 14.05 -44.78 -64.82
C VAL A 27 14.48 -44.06 -66.09
N ARG A 28 14.93 -44.77 -67.12
CA ARG A 28 15.33 -44.16 -68.40
C ARG A 28 14.13 -43.63 -69.20
N ALA A 29 12.96 -44.26 -69.09
CA ALA A 29 11.72 -43.79 -69.73
C ALA A 29 11.10 -42.57 -69.04
N TYR A 30 11.32 -42.41 -67.74
CA TYR A 30 10.78 -41.30 -66.94
C TYR A 30 11.83 -40.26 -66.52
N ALA A 31 13.09 -40.40 -66.97
CA ALA A 31 14.11 -39.38 -66.77
C ALA A 31 13.70 -38.14 -67.57
N PRO A 32 13.34 -37.01 -66.92
CA PRO A 32 12.95 -35.81 -67.62
C PRO A 32 14.13 -35.33 -68.47
N ALA A 33 13.85 -34.91 -69.71
CA ALA A 33 14.85 -34.34 -70.60
C ALA A 33 15.58 -33.21 -69.87
N ALA A 34 16.89 -33.37 -69.70
CA ALA A 34 17.71 -32.40 -68.99
C ALA A 34 17.61 -31.05 -69.72
N GLU A 35 16.94 -30.07 -69.10
CA GLU A 35 16.97 -28.69 -69.58
C GLU A 35 18.42 -28.20 -69.53
N PRO A 36 18.88 -27.44 -70.54
CA PRO A 36 20.25 -26.98 -70.60
C PRO A 36 20.58 -26.10 -69.39
N ALA A 37 21.67 -26.45 -68.71
CA ALA A 37 22.20 -25.69 -67.61
C ALA A 37 22.55 -24.27 -68.09
N ASP A 38 21.94 -23.28 -67.43
CA ASP A 38 22.29 -21.87 -67.55
C ASP A 38 23.72 -21.65 -66.98
N VAL A 39 24.42 -20.64 -67.49
CA VAL A 39 25.90 -20.49 -67.56
C VAL A 39 26.65 -20.55 -66.22
N ASP A 40 25.96 -20.56 -65.08
CA ASP A 40 26.55 -20.75 -63.73
C ASP A 40 26.48 -22.20 -63.20
N GLY A 41 25.98 -23.16 -63.98
CA GLY A 41 25.93 -24.58 -63.60
C GLY A 41 24.96 -24.92 -62.45
N GLU A 42 24.19 -23.93 -61.95
CA GLU A 42 23.24 -24.12 -60.86
C GLU A 42 21.80 -24.25 -61.38
N THR A 43 21.18 -25.40 -61.13
CA THR A 43 19.76 -25.62 -61.43
C THR A 43 18.89 -24.64 -60.64
N ARG A 44 17.73 -24.26 -61.19
CA ARG A 44 16.76 -23.36 -60.53
C ARG A 44 16.37 -23.84 -59.12
N GLN A 45 16.35 -25.16 -58.92
CA GLN A 45 16.05 -25.81 -57.65
C GLN A 45 17.11 -25.51 -56.58
N VAL A 46 18.40 -25.53 -56.93
CA VAL A 46 19.50 -25.21 -56.01
C VAL A 46 19.42 -23.74 -55.57
N ARG A 47 19.13 -22.83 -56.50
CA ARG A 47 18.95 -21.41 -56.18
C ARG A 47 17.79 -21.18 -55.20
N ARG A 48 16.68 -21.91 -55.38
CA ARG A 48 15.53 -21.85 -54.46
C ARG A 48 15.89 -22.37 -53.06
N LEU A 49 16.51 -23.55 -52.97
CA LEU A 49 16.91 -24.14 -51.69
C LEU A 49 17.91 -23.26 -50.93
N ARG A 50 18.86 -22.61 -51.62
CA ARG A 50 19.78 -21.67 -50.99
C ARG A 50 19.07 -20.45 -50.41
N ARG A 51 18.01 -19.94 -51.06
CA ARG A 51 17.20 -18.85 -50.52
C ARG A 51 16.45 -19.28 -49.27
N GLU A 52 15.83 -20.46 -49.29
CA GLU A 52 15.10 -21.01 -48.13
C GLU A 52 16.05 -21.24 -46.93
N VAL A 53 17.26 -21.77 -47.18
CA VAL A 53 18.28 -21.94 -46.13
C VAL A 53 18.82 -20.61 -45.62
N ALA A 54 19.02 -19.61 -46.49
CA ALA A 54 19.45 -18.28 -46.08
C ALA A 54 18.40 -17.58 -45.21
N GLU A 55 17.12 -17.72 -45.56
CA GLU A 55 16.00 -17.20 -44.77
C GLU A 55 15.91 -17.91 -43.42
N ALA A 56 15.98 -19.24 -43.38
CA ALA A 56 15.97 -20.00 -42.14
C ALA A 56 17.14 -19.60 -41.21
N ARG A 57 18.35 -19.41 -41.76
CA ARG A 57 19.51 -18.92 -40.99
C ARG A 57 19.31 -17.50 -40.47
N ALA A 58 18.68 -16.62 -41.25
CA ALA A 58 18.35 -15.26 -40.81
C ALA A 58 17.32 -15.26 -39.67
N LEU A 59 16.30 -16.12 -39.74
CA LEU A 59 15.30 -16.29 -38.69
C LEU A 59 15.91 -16.84 -37.39
N VAL A 60 16.78 -17.86 -37.49
CA VAL A 60 17.51 -18.38 -36.33
C VAL A 60 18.37 -17.29 -35.69
N LYS A 61 19.05 -16.46 -36.49
CA LYS A 61 19.86 -15.35 -35.97
C LYS A 61 19.01 -14.30 -35.23
N LEU A 62 17.81 -14.00 -35.71
CA LEU A 62 16.87 -13.09 -35.05
C LEU A 62 16.27 -13.68 -33.76
N GLN A 63 16.03 -14.99 -33.71
CA GLN A 63 15.57 -15.68 -32.50
C GLN A 63 16.67 -15.85 -31.45
N SER A 64 17.92 -15.94 -31.90
CA SER A 64 19.10 -16.08 -31.04
C SER A 64 19.59 -14.75 -30.47
N ASP A 65 19.03 -13.61 -30.91
CA ASP A 65 19.38 -12.29 -30.40
C ASP A 65 18.59 -12.00 -29.10
N PRO A 66 19.24 -11.97 -27.93
CA PRO A 66 18.57 -11.69 -26.67
C PRO A 66 18.30 -10.18 -26.47
N ALA A 67 18.84 -9.30 -27.31
CA ALA A 67 18.69 -7.85 -27.19
C ALA A 67 17.22 -7.36 -27.10
N PRO A 68 16.26 -7.87 -27.91
CA PRO A 68 14.84 -7.50 -27.78
C PRO A 68 14.17 -8.04 -26.51
N LEU A 69 14.69 -9.11 -25.89
CA LEU A 69 14.21 -9.62 -24.59
C LEU A 69 14.80 -8.84 -23.41
N MET A 70 15.95 -8.19 -23.61
CA MET A 70 16.57 -7.24 -22.67
C MET A 70 15.92 -5.84 -22.72
N ALA A 71 15.24 -5.51 -23.84
CA ALA A 71 14.44 -4.30 -23.96
C ALA A 71 13.12 -4.46 -23.20
N GLU A 72 13.07 -3.98 -21.96
CA GLU A 72 11.85 -4.03 -21.16
C GLU A 72 10.66 -3.43 -21.93
N THR A 73 9.67 -4.28 -22.23
CA THR A 73 8.45 -3.82 -22.87
C THR A 73 7.81 -2.68 -22.05
N ARG A 74 7.12 -1.74 -22.72
CA ARG A 74 6.44 -0.63 -22.04
C ARG A 74 5.52 -1.09 -20.90
N ARG A 75 4.93 -2.28 -21.04
CA ARG A 75 4.10 -2.92 -20.00
C ARG A 75 4.92 -3.29 -18.75
N VAL A 76 6.08 -3.90 -18.91
CA VAL A 76 6.99 -4.27 -17.80
C VAL A 76 7.49 -3.01 -17.08
N ARG A 77 7.94 -1.98 -17.83
CA ARG A 77 8.35 -0.70 -17.25
C ARG A 77 7.24 -0.02 -16.44
N ARG A 78 6.01 -0.03 -16.95
CA ARG A 78 4.84 0.52 -16.25
C ARG A 78 4.56 -0.26 -14.97
N ARG A 79 4.61 -1.60 -15.01
CA ARG A 79 4.41 -2.44 -13.82
C ARG A 79 5.50 -2.23 -12.77
N ARG A 80 6.77 -2.16 -13.17
CA ARG A 80 7.89 -1.87 -12.24
C ARG A 80 7.76 -0.50 -11.58
N ARG A 81 7.33 0.53 -12.32
CA ARG A 81 7.05 1.85 -11.75
C ARG A 81 5.93 1.78 -10.71
N ALA A 82 4.82 1.10 -11.02
CA ALA A 82 3.72 0.93 -10.08
C ALA A 82 4.13 0.18 -8.81
N VAL A 83 4.96 -0.87 -8.94
CA VAL A 83 5.52 -1.60 -7.78
C VAL A 83 6.45 -0.70 -6.96
N ALA A 84 7.32 0.07 -7.60
CA ALA A 84 8.22 0.99 -6.90
C ALA A 84 7.46 2.12 -6.19
N GLU A 85 6.39 2.63 -6.79
CA GLU A 85 5.49 3.61 -6.18
C GLU A 85 4.75 3.01 -4.99
N ALA A 86 4.18 1.81 -5.13
CA ALA A 86 3.54 1.09 -4.04
C ALA A 86 4.52 0.81 -2.88
N ALA A 87 5.77 0.44 -3.17
CA ALA A 87 6.80 0.25 -2.16
C ALA A 87 7.14 1.57 -1.42
N ARG A 88 7.19 2.70 -2.13
CA ARG A 88 7.39 4.03 -1.51
C ARG A 88 6.20 4.45 -0.64
N LEU A 89 4.97 4.22 -1.11
CA LEU A 89 3.77 4.47 -0.33
C LEU A 89 3.72 3.56 0.91
N HIS A 90 4.14 2.31 0.78
CA HIS A 90 4.24 1.40 1.91
C HIS A 90 5.31 1.84 2.92
N ALA A 91 6.48 2.27 2.46
CA ALA A 91 7.51 2.83 3.31
C ALA A 91 7.03 4.09 4.04
N LEU A 92 6.28 4.97 3.36
CA LEU A 92 5.68 6.16 3.96
C LEU A 92 4.56 5.80 4.95
N ALA A 93 3.80 4.74 4.68
CA ALA A 93 2.79 4.23 5.61
C ALA A 93 3.42 3.59 6.87
N GLN A 94 4.68 3.12 6.79
CA GLN A 94 5.45 2.61 7.91
C GLN A 94 6.21 3.71 8.68
N ASP A 95 6.16 4.97 8.22
CA ASP A 95 6.78 6.09 8.93
C ASP A 95 6.12 6.24 10.33
N PRO A 96 6.88 6.14 11.43
CA PRO A 96 6.32 6.25 12.78
C PRO A 96 5.60 7.58 13.02
N ALA A 97 6.04 8.68 12.37
CA ALA A 97 5.38 9.97 12.47
C ALA A 97 4.01 9.97 11.77
N ALA A 98 3.91 9.31 10.61
CA ALA A 98 2.64 9.15 9.89
C ALA A 98 1.66 8.26 10.68
N VAL A 99 2.14 7.17 11.27
CA VAL A 99 1.33 6.30 12.14
C VAL A 99 0.86 7.04 13.38
N ALA A 100 1.74 7.81 14.04
CA ALA A 100 1.36 8.61 15.21
C ALA A 100 0.30 9.67 14.87
N TRP A 101 0.45 10.35 13.73
CA TRP A 101 -0.55 11.31 13.25
C TRP A 101 -1.89 10.64 12.93
N GLN A 102 -1.88 9.50 12.25
CA GLN A 102 -3.11 8.74 11.97
C GLN A 102 -3.79 8.28 13.25
N ALA A 103 -3.02 7.76 14.22
CA ALA A 103 -3.52 7.36 15.53
C ALA A 103 -4.11 8.54 16.30
N ALA A 104 -3.45 9.70 16.30
CA ALA A 104 -3.97 10.92 16.93
C ALA A 104 -5.27 11.41 16.26
N ARG A 105 -5.34 11.36 14.93
CA ARG A 105 -6.55 11.71 14.16
C ARG A 105 -7.70 10.77 14.49
N TRP A 106 -7.46 9.46 14.45
CA TRP A 106 -8.47 8.45 14.81
C TRP A 106 -8.90 8.56 16.26
N ARG A 107 -7.96 8.81 17.19
CA ARG A 107 -8.28 9.11 18.59
C ARG A 107 -9.25 10.27 18.70
N ARG A 108 -9.00 11.37 17.99
CA ARG A 108 -9.88 12.55 18.00
C ARG A 108 -11.27 12.22 17.43
N VAL A 109 -11.33 11.54 16.29
CA VAL A 109 -12.60 11.15 15.65
C VAL A 109 -13.42 10.24 16.57
N LEU A 110 -12.82 9.15 17.05
CA LEU A 110 -13.50 8.18 17.92
C LEU A 110 -13.91 8.81 19.26
N THR A 111 -13.07 9.70 19.81
CA THR A 111 -13.43 10.43 21.03
C THR A 111 -14.59 11.38 20.78
N THR A 112 -14.62 12.09 19.66
CA THR A 112 -15.72 12.99 19.33
C THR A 112 -17.02 12.22 19.18
N VAL A 113 -17.02 11.15 18.37
CA VAL A 113 -18.20 10.29 18.18
C VAL A 113 -18.66 9.67 19.51
N GLY A 114 -17.73 9.14 20.31
CA GLY A 114 -18.03 8.56 21.61
C GLY A 114 -18.63 9.56 22.59
N VAL A 115 -18.07 10.78 22.67
CA VAL A 115 -18.60 11.86 23.52
C VAL A 115 -19.97 12.32 23.02
N THR A 116 -20.18 12.45 21.71
CA THR A 116 -21.50 12.80 21.16
C THR A 116 -22.54 11.74 21.49
N ALA A 117 -22.21 10.45 21.31
CA ALA A 117 -23.11 9.35 21.68
C ALA A 117 -23.41 9.32 23.18
N LEU A 118 -22.40 9.56 24.02
CA LEU A 118 -22.55 9.68 25.46
C LEU A 118 -23.50 10.82 25.84
N VAL A 119 -23.28 12.04 25.32
CA VAL A 119 -24.14 13.20 25.60
C VAL A 119 -25.58 12.94 25.16
N ALA A 120 -25.78 12.36 23.98
CA ALA A 120 -27.12 12.00 23.51
C ALA A 120 -27.80 10.94 24.39
N GLY A 121 -27.05 9.91 24.80
CA GLY A 121 -27.54 8.87 25.71
C GLY A 121 -27.89 9.42 27.10
N LEU A 122 -27.05 10.32 27.65
CA LEU A 122 -27.31 10.99 28.92
C LEU A 122 -28.52 11.92 28.85
N ALA A 123 -28.66 12.70 27.78
CA ALA A 123 -29.82 13.57 27.59
C ALA A 123 -31.12 12.76 27.53
N TRP A 124 -31.13 11.66 26.77
CA TRP A 124 -32.26 10.73 26.70
C TRP A 124 -32.57 10.11 28.06
N SER A 125 -31.55 9.58 28.73
CA SER A 125 -31.69 8.95 30.05
C SER A 125 -32.17 9.95 31.11
N THR A 126 -31.70 11.20 31.05
CA THR A 126 -32.13 12.27 31.96
C THR A 126 -33.61 12.59 31.75
N ALA A 127 -34.08 12.66 30.50
CA ALA A 127 -35.51 12.86 30.23
C ALA A 127 -36.36 11.69 30.76
N GLY A 128 -35.87 10.45 30.65
CA GLY A 128 -36.55 9.27 31.20
C GLY A 128 -36.59 9.25 32.73
N VAL A 129 -35.48 9.57 33.41
CA VAL A 129 -35.47 9.72 34.87
C VAL A 129 -36.34 10.88 35.32
N HIS A 130 -36.29 12.02 34.63
CA HIS A 130 -37.10 13.19 34.94
C HIS A 130 -38.60 12.83 34.91
N ALA A 131 -39.06 12.12 33.88
CA ALA A 131 -40.45 11.68 33.78
C ALA A 131 -40.90 10.84 34.99
N THR A 132 -40.03 9.98 35.53
CA THR A 132 -40.31 9.20 36.73
C THR A 132 -40.19 10.04 38.01
N ALA A 133 -39.16 10.88 38.12
CA ALA A 133 -38.84 11.63 39.34
C ALA A 133 -39.75 12.85 39.56
N ALA A 134 -40.29 13.42 38.48
CA ALA A 134 -41.23 14.52 38.50
C ALA A 134 -42.70 14.06 38.55
N GLU A 135 -42.95 12.74 38.67
CA GLU A 135 -44.30 12.20 38.77
C GLU A 135 -45.07 12.86 39.94
N GLY A 136 -46.23 13.44 39.64
CA GLY A 136 -47.07 14.12 40.62
C GLY A 136 -46.64 15.56 40.98
N THR A 137 -45.64 16.14 40.29
CA THR A 137 -45.23 17.54 40.48
C THR A 137 -45.72 18.44 39.36
N GLU A 138 -46.03 19.71 39.67
CA GLU A 138 -46.40 20.69 38.65
C GLU A 138 -45.15 21.31 37.99
N PRO A 139 -45.21 21.70 36.69
CA PRO A 139 -44.06 22.31 36.00
C PRO A 139 -43.54 23.61 36.63
N SER A 140 -44.35 24.29 37.45
CA SER A 140 -43.96 25.48 38.22
C SER A 140 -43.19 25.15 39.50
N ASP A 141 -43.22 23.89 39.96
CA ASP A 141 -42.63 23.51 41.23
C ASP A 141 -41.11 23.41 41.12
N LEU A 142 -40.43 23.83 42.19
CA LEU A 142 -38.98 23.65 42.32
C LEU A 142 -38.60 22.16 42.21
N ALA A 143 -39.44 21.25 42.72
CA ALA A 143 -39.21 19.81 42.64
C ALA A 143 -39.16 19.30 41.20
N TRP A 144 -40.02 19.82 40.31
CA TRP A 144 -40.03 19.47 38.89
C TRP A 144 -38.71 19.85 38.20
N TRP A 145 -38.15 21.01 38.55
CA TRP A 145 -36.85 21.45 38.05
C TRP A 145 -35.69 20.65 38.65
N LEU A 146 -35.74 20.35 39.95
CA LEU A 146 -34.70 19.56 40.63
C LEU A 146 -34.64 18.12 40.11
N ALA A 147 -35.75 17.55 39.64
CA ALA A 147 -35.78 16.24 39.00
C ALA A 147 -34.83 16.14 37.78
N TRP A 148 -34.56 17.25 37.08
CA TRP A 148 -33.59 17.28 35.97
C TRP A 148 -32.14 17.05 36.42
N LEU A 149 -31.83 17.30 37.70
CA LEU A 149 -30.48 17.16 38.25
C LEU A 149 -30.21 15.76 38.83
N VAL A 150 -31.23 14.94 39.05
CA VAL A 150 -31.10 13.61 39.64
C VAL A 150 -30.14 12.74 38.82
N GLU A 151 -30.39 12.62 37.52
CA GLU A 151 -29.58 11.79 36.64
C GLU A 151 -28.16 12.36 36.40
N PRO A 152 -27.96 13.66 36.08
CA PRO A 152 -26.63 14.24 35.97
C PRO A 152 -25.76 14.04 37.22
N CYS A 153 -26.33 14.09 38.42
CA CYS A 153 -25.60 13.84 39.66
C CYS A 153 -25.12 12.38 39.76
N ILE A 154 -25.97 11.41 39.44
CA ILE A 154 -25.61 9.98 39.42
C ILE A 154 -24.55 9.72 38.33
N SER A 155 -24.80 10.22 37.13
CA SER A 155 -23.92 10.09 35.97
C SER A 155 -22.56 10.76 36.17
N ALA A 156 -22.48 11.88 36.90
CA ALA A 156 -21.21 12.54 37.23
C ALA A 156 -20.29 11.64 38.06
N ILE A 157 -20.84 10.87 39.02
CA ILE A 157 -20.07 9.90 39.82
C ILE A 157 -19.51 8.80 38.92
N VAL A 158 -20.33 8.24 38.03
CA VAL A 158 -19.89 7.21 37.06
C VAL A 158 -18.82 7.76 36.13
N LEU A 159 -19.04 8.93 35.54
CA LEU A 159 -18.09 9.59 34.65
C LEU A 159 -16.77 9.91 35.34
N MET A 160 -16.79 10.31 36.62
CA MET A 160 -15.59 10.52 37.41
C MET A 160 -14.81 9.20 37.56
N ILE A 161 -15.47 8.11 37.96
CA ILE A 161 -14.82 6.80 38.14
C ILE A 161 -14.24 6.30 36.81
N VAL A 162 -15.04 6.33 35.74
CA VAL A 162 -14.60 5.80 34.44
C VAL A 162 -13.56 6.72 33.79
N GLY A 163 -13.67 8.03 33.96
CA GLY A 163 -12.67 9.00 33.55
C GLY A 163 -11.33 8.76 34.25
N ALA A 164 -11.34 8.54 35.57
CA ALA A 164 -10.14 8.18 36.32
C ALA A 164 -9.53 6.85 35.84
N ARG A 165 -10.36 5.83 35.59
CA ARG A 165 -9.92 4.54 35.01
C ARG A 165 -9.28 4.71 33.64
N GLY A 166 -9.92 5.45 32.73
CA GLY A 166 -9.43 5.72 31.39
C GLY A 166 -8.12 6.51 31.39
N TYR A 167 -8.03 7.55 32.24
CA TYR A 167 -6.82 8.34 32.40
C TYR A 167 -5.65 7.49 32.90
N LEU A 168 -5.85 6.72 33.97
CA LEU A 168 -4.80 5.89 34.56
C LEU A 168 -4.41 4.73 33.63
N ALA A 169 -5.36 4.14 32.91
CA ALA A 169 -5.10 3.13 31.88
C ALA A 169 -4.23 3.68 30.74
N SER A 170 -4.49 4.91 30.28
CA SER A 170 -3.66 5.57 29.25
C SER A 170 -2.21 5.81 29.67
N ARG A 171 -1.92 5.74 30.99
CA ARG A 171 -0.58 5.86 31.59
C ARG A 171 0.02 4.50 31.97
N GLY A 172 -0.59 3.40 31.54
CA GLY A 172 -0.13 2.04 31.85
C GLY A 172 -0.36 1.62 33.31
N ARG A 173 -1.21 2.32 34.07
CA ARG A 173 -1.52 2.02 35.48
C ARG A 173 -3.01 1.74 35.66
N PRO A 174 -3.54 0.60 35.19
CA PRO A 174 -4.98 0.35 35.25
C PRO A 174 -5.51 0.32 36.69
N LEU A 175 -6.54 1.11 36.98
CA LEU A 175 -7.19 1.18 38.28
C LEU A 175 -8.17 -0.01 38.48
N ARG A 176 -7.70 -1.04 39.18
CA ARG A 176 -8.46 -2.25 39.50
C ARG A 176 -8.92 -2.22 40.96
N SER A 177 -10.12 -1.70 41.20
CA SER A 177 -10.77 -1.75 42.51
C SER A 177 -12.16 -2.36 42.37
N ARG A 178 -12.45 -3.40 43.16
CA ARG A 178 -13.78 -4.04 43.21
C ARG A 178 -14.84 -3.06 43.72
N LEU A 179 -14.50 -2.25 44.72
CA LEU A 179 -15.41 -1.25 45.28
C LEU A 179 -15.85 -0.24 44.21
N LEU A 180 -14.91 0.28 43.42
CA LEU A 180 -15.24 1.21 42.33
C LEU A 180 -16.12 0.57 41.25
N THR A 181 -15.87 -0.70 40.94
CA THR A 181 -16.71 -1.47 40.00
C THR A 181 -18.12 -1.69 40.56
N MET A 182 -18.26 -1.96 41.86
CA MET A 182 -19.58 -2.10 42.49
C MET A 182 -20.33 -0.77 42.53
N ILE A 183 -19.65 0.34 42.81
CA ILE A 183 -20.26 1.69 42.77
C ILE A 183 -20.71 2.02 41.34
N GLU A 184 -19.87 1.74 40.35
CA GLU A 184 -20.18 1.95 38.92
C GLU A 184 -21.40 1.12 38.48
N ILE A 185 -21.42 -0.19 38.77
CA ILE A 185 -22.55 -1.07 38.45
C ILE A 185 -23.81 -0.65 39.21
N GLY A 186 -23.69 -0.28 40.49
CA GLY A 186 -24.81 0.17 41.31
C GLY A 186 -25.42 1.47 40.78
N ALA A 187 -24.60 2.44 40.40
CA ALA A 187 -25.06 3.71 39.82
C ALA A 187 -25.71 3.49 38.44
N LEU A 188 -25.09 2.71 37.55
CA LEU A 188 -25.67 2.35 36.24
C LEU A 188 -26.98 1.58 36.40
N GLY A 189 -27.04 0.65 37.35
CA GLY A 189 -28.24 -0.10 37.70
C GLY A 189 -29.36 0.81 38.20
N MET A 190 -29.03 1.82 39.02
CA MET A 190 -30.00 2.81 39.51
C MET A 190 -30.57 3.65 38.36
N THR A 191 -29.72 4.21 37.49
CA THR A 191 -30.14 4.96 36.30
C THR A 191 -31.05 4.12 35.40
N LEU A 192 -30.68 2.86 35.15
CA LEU A 192 -31.47 1.94 34.33
C LEU A 192 -32.82 1.65 35.00
N LEU A 193 -32.82 1.41 36.31
CA LEU A 193 -34.03 1.15 37.08
C LEU A 193 -34.97 2.35 37.02
N LEU A 194 -34.49 3.57 37.29
CA LEU A 194 -35.30 4.79 37.24
C LEU A 194 -35.90 5.07 35.86
N ASN A 195 -35.16 4.76 34.79
CA ASN A 195 -35.67 4.89 33.41
C ASN A 195 -36.73 3.85 33.07
N THR A 196 -36.65 2.65 33.65
CA THR A 196 -37.47 1.50 33.24
C THR A 196 -38.60 1.18 34.20
N TRP A 197 -38.52 1.67 35.44
CA TRP A 197 -39.44 1.35 36.53
C TRP A 197 -40.91 1.49 36.16
N PRO A 198 -41.37 2.60 35.54
CA PRO A 198 -42.79 2.76 35.18
C PRO A 198 -43.27 1.75 34.12
N TYR A 199 -42.34 1.09 33.43
CA TYR A 199 -42.61 0.19 32.31
C TYR A 199 -42.41 -1.30 32.66
N LEU A 200 -42.01 -1.60 33.89
CA LEU A 200 -41.80 -2.98 34.35
C LEU A 200 -43.14 -3.72 34.52
N PRO A 201 -43.15 -5.06 34.31
CA PRO A 201 -44.33 -5.87 34.58
C PRO A 201 -44.69 -5.80 36.07
N GLY A 202 -45.98 -5.58 36.37
CA GLY A 202 -46.48 -5.43 37.73
C GLY A 202 -46.52 -3.99 38.25
N VAL A 203 -45.77 -3.07 37.61
CA VAL A 203 -45.86 -1.61 37.88
C VAL A 203 -46.67 -0.93 36.78
N ALA A 204 -46.38 -1.25 35.52
CA ALA A 204 -47.11 -0.71 34.39
C ALA A 204 -48.55 -1.24 34.34
N GLY A 205 -49.53 -0.36 34.12
CA GLY A 205 -50.93 -0.76 33.92
C GLY A 205 -51.14 -1.70 32.72
N GLN A 206 -50.30 -1.57 31.69
CA GLN A 206 -50.20 -2.54 30.59
C GLN A 206 -48.73 -2.74 30.22
N PHE A 207 -48.28 -3.98 30.24
CA PHE A 207 -46.91 -4.30 29.87
C PHE A 207 -46.70 -4.21 28.36
N ASN A 208 -45.70 -3.43 27.95
CA ASN A 208 -45.26 -3.31 26.56
C ASN A 208 -43.74 -3.43 26.49
N ALA A 209 -43.26 -4.57 25.98
CA ALA A 209 -41.84 -4.87 25.87
C ALA A 209 -41.08 -3.84 25.00
N VAL A 210 -41.69 -3.35 23.92
CA VAL A 210 -41.06 -2.34 23.03
C VAL A 210 -40.86 -1.02 23.78
N ARG A 211 -41.87 -0.60 24.56
CA ARG A 211 -41.77 0.63 25.37
C ARG A 211 -40.67 0.50 26.43
N LEU A 212 -40.60 -0.63 27.12
CA LEU A 212 -39.54 -0.92 28.07
C LEU A 212 -38.16 -0.85 27.41
N LEU A 213 -37.98 -1.51 26.26
CA LEU A 213 -36.74 -1.50 25.49
C LEU A 213 -36.33 -0.07 25.10
N VAL A 214 -37.26 0.75 24.62
CA VAL A 214 -36.97 2.15 24.23
C VAL A 214 -36.40 2.96 25.39
N HIS A 215 -36.90 2.77 26.62
CA HIS A 215 -36.39 3.47 27.80
C HIS A 215 -35.07 2.89 28.33
N MET A 216 -34.72 1.65 27.95
CA MET A 216 -33.38 1.09 28.22
C MET A 216 -32.29 1.65 27.28
N ILE A 217 -32.65 2.16 26.09
CA ILE A 217 -31.68 2.56 25.06
C ILE A 217 -30.71 3.64 25.59
N GLY A 218 -31.22 4.72 26.19
CA GLY A 218 -30.37 5.83 26.66
C GLY A 218 -29.28 5.39 27.65
N PRO A 219 -29.65 4.78 28.79
CA PRO A 219 -28.68 4.25 29.76
C PRO A 219 -27.68 3.26 29.15
N LEU A 220 -28.15 2.33 28.30
CA LEU A 220 -27.28 1.33 27.67
C LEU A 220 -26.30 1.97 26.69
N VAL A 221 -26.75 2.94 25.88
CA VAL A 221 -25.89 3.68 24.94
C VAL A 221 -24.85 4.50 25.70
N ALA A 222 -25.23 5.20 26.78
CA ALA A 222 -24.30 5.96 27.61
C ALA A 222 -23.23 5.05 28.24
N ALA A 223 -23.64 3.93 28.84
CA ALA A 223 -22.74 2.95 29.42
C ALA A 223 -21.80 2.33 28.37
N ALA A 224 -22.34 1.95 27.20
CA ALA A 224 -21.56 1.39 26.10
C ALA A 224 -20.56 2.41 25.53
N ALA A 225 -20.94 3.68 25.36
CA ALA A 225 -20.06 4.73 24.88
C ALA A 225 -18.87 4.94 25.82
N VAL A 226 -19.14 5.01 27.12
CA VAL A 226 -18.12 5.17 28.17
C VAL A 226 -17.18 3.97 28.24
N ALA A 227 -17.73 2.74 28.26
CA ALA A 227 -16.95 1.52 28.26
C ALA A 227 -16.07 1.41 27.00
N SER A 228 -16.64 1.68 25.82
CA SER A 228 -15.92 1.63 24.54
C SER A 228 -14.79 2.65 24.49
N LEU A 229 -15.04 3.89 24.93
CA LEU A 229 -14.05 4.96 24.87
C LEU A 229 -12.80 4.62 25.70
N THR A 230 -12.99 4.06 26.91
CA THR A 230 -11.85 3.65 27.75
C THR A 230 -11.02 2.52 27.16
N VAL A 231 -11.67 1.52 26.56
CA VAL A 231 -11.00 0.42 25.86
C VAL A 231 -10.24 0.93 24.65
N ILE A 232 -10.86 1.79 23.84
CA ILE A 232 -10.24 2.40 22.65
C ILE A 232 -9.01 3.22 23.06
N TRP A 233 -9.12 4.05 24.11
CA TRP A 233 -7.98 4.85 24.59
C TRP A 233 -6.83 3.99 25.11
N ALA A 234 -7.12 2.91 25.83
CA ALA A 234 -6.10 1.97 26.28
C ALA A 234 -5.41 1.28 25.09
N ALA A 235 -6.18 0.84 24.09
CA ALA A 235 -5.64 0.22 22.88
C ALA A 235 -4.77 1.20 22.07
N LEU A 236 -5.21 2.44 21.89
CA LEU A 236 -4.43 3.48 21.20
C LEU A 236 -3.15 3.84 21.96
N ALA A 237 -3.18 3.84 23.30
CA ALA A 237 -1.99 4.09 24.12
C ALA A 237 -0.99 2.92 24.07
N ALA A 238 -1.45 1.70 23.80
CA ALA A 238 -0.61 0.51 23.65
C ALA A 238 -0.01 0.34 22.25
N LEU A 239 -0.38 1.17 21.27
CA LEU A 239 0.19 1.09 19.93
C LEU A 239 1.70 1.38 19.97
N PRO A 240 2.55 0.47 19.45
CA PRO A 240 3.98 0.69 19.40
C PRO A 240 4.28 1.86 18.48
N VAL A 241 4.65 3.00 19.07
CA VAL A 241 5.36 4.04 18.32
C VAL A 241 6.78 3.50 18.16
N GLY A 242 7.19 3.21 16.93
CA GLY A 242 8.53 2.71 16.64
C GLY A 242 9.61 3.59 17.30
N PRO A 243 10.82 3.05 17.54
CA PRO A 243 11.89 3.82 18.16
C PRO A 243 12.06 5.15 17.43
N VAL A 244 11.87 6.26 18.16
CA VAL A 244 12.17 7.60 17.65
C VAL A 244 13.67 7.59 17.32
N PRO A 245 14.08 7.79 16.06
CA PRO A 245 15.50 7.89 15.76
C PRO A 245 16.10 8.99 16.64
N ALA A 246 17.23 8.69 17.28
CA ALA A 246 17.82 9.43 18.40
C ALA A 246 18.33 10.87 18.06
N GLY A 247 17.74 11.55 17.08
CA GLY A 247 18.07 12.91 16.65
C GLY A 247 16.90 13.91 16.66
N LEU A 248 15.73 13.55 17.22
CA LEU A 248 14.52 14.41 17.22
C LEU A 248 14.06 14.88 18.61
N THR A 249 14.91 14.80 19.64
CA THR A 249 14.56 15.16 21.03
C THR A 249 14.77 16.63 21.39
N ASP A 250 14.84 17.56 20.43
CA ASP A 250 14.90 18.99 20.72
C ASP A 250 13.50 19.65 20.60
N PRO A 251 12.83 19.99 21.71
CA PRO A 251 11.46 20.50 21.71
C PRO A 251 11.31 21.96 21.27
N LEU A 252 12.39 22.63 20.83
CA LEU A 252 12.37 24.02 20.36
C LEU A 252 12.87 24.23 18.93
N ALA A 253 13.19 23.17 18.18
CA ALA A 253 13.51 23.31 16.76
C ALA A 253 12.22 23.67 15.98
N PRO A 254 12.14 24.83 15.30
CA PRO A 254 11.01 25.12 14.44
C PRO A 254 10.95 24.01 13.38
N LEU A 255 9.79 23.40 13.20
CA LEU A 255 9.49 22.55 12.06
C LEU A 255 9.52 23.42 10.80
N THR A 256 10.71 23.79 10.34
CA THR A 256 10.90 24.23 8.96
C THR A 256 10.59 23.02 8.10
N TYR A 257 9.39 23.01 7.52
CA TYR A 257 9.11 22.17 6.37
C TYR A 257 10.16 22.49 5.31
N ARG A 258 11.16 21.62 5.20
CA ARG A 258 12.20 21.64 4.19
C ARG A 258 11.72 20.71 3.08
N PRO A 259 11.17 21.22 1.97
CA PRO A 259 11.07 20.40 0.79
C PRO A 259 12.51 20.05 0.39
N ASP A 260 12.74 18.78 0.09
CA ASP A 260 14.01 18.18 -0.31
C ASP A 260 14.94 17.76 0.85
N ALA A 261 14.67 16.55 1.36
CA ALA A 261 15.63 15.74 2.08
C ALA A 261 16.10 14.56 1.21
N ARG A 262 17.04 14.85 0.30
CA ARG A 262 18.07 13.91 -0.12
C ARG A 262 19.39 14.62 0.07
N ASP A 263 19.83 14.68 1.33
CA ASP A 263 21.22 14.86 1.77
C ASP A 263 21.20 15.28 3.24
N ALA A 264 21.18 14.28 4.13
CA ALA A 264 21.67 14.44 5.49
C ALA A 264 22.48 13.18 5.80
N GLY A 265 23.79 13.34 5.67
CA GLY A 265 24.78 12.30 5.90
C GLY A 265 24.78 11.80 7.34
N VAL A 266 24.99 10.50 7.44
CA VAL A 266 25.30 9.74 8.65
C VAL A 266 26.64 10.22 9.21
N ALA A 267 26.65 10.63 10.48
CA ALA A 267 27.88 10.84 11.26
C ALA A 267 28.29 9.53 11.96
N THR A 268 29.30 8.87 11.37
CA THR A 268 30.46 8.17 11.97
C THR A 268 30.33 7.22 13.18
N ALA A 269 30.53 5.91 12.89
CA ALA A 269 31.44 5.00 13.60
C ALA A 269 32.01 3.96 12.58
N PRO A 270 33.22 3.40 12.76
CA PRO A 270 34.10 3.01 11.66
C PRO A 270 33.84 1.58 11.16
N ALA A 271 33.52 1.43 9.88
CA ALA A 271 33.57 0.15 9.18
C ALA A 271 34.15 0.35 7.77
N ALA A 272 34.98 -0.60 7.36
CA ALA A 272 35.87 -0.60 6.20
C ALA A 272 35.20 -0.25 4.84
N PRO A 273 35.96 0.31 3.87
CA PRO A 273 35.41 0.83 2.64
C PRO A 273 35.11 -0.26 1.59
N PRO A 274 33.95 -0.22 0.91
CA PRO A 274 33.79 -0.83 -0.42
C PRO A 274 34.26 0.15 -1.52
N PRO A 275 34.86 -0.35 -2.62
CA PRO A 275 35.33 0.50 -3.72
C PRO A 275 34.16 0.85 -4.66
N GLY A 276 33.97 2.14 -4.96
CA GLY A 276 33.22 2.55 -6.16
C GLY A 276 32.13 3.62 -6.04
N GLY A 277 32.18 4.56 -5.09
CA GLY A 277 31.29 5.74 -5.08
C GLY A 277 31.95 6.94 -5.77
N HIS A 278 31.47 7.36 -6.95
CA HIS A 278 31.90 8.62 -7.58
C HIS A 278 31.33 9.82 -6.81
N ALA A 279 32.20 10.74 -6.41
CA ALA A 279 31.80 11.96 -5.71
C ALA A 279 31.00 12.89 -6.65
N PRO A 280 29.90 13.51 -6.18
CA PRO A 280 29.05 14.39 -7.01
C PRO A 280 29.79 15.59 -7.62
N SER A 281 30.95 15.98 -7.08
CA SER A 281 31.78 17.05 -7.64
C SER A 281 32.48 16.69 -8.96
N GLN A 282 32.84 15.42 -9.17
CA GLN A 282 33.48 14.99 -10.43
C GLN A 282 32.50 14.99 -11.60
N ASP A 283 31.23 14.72 -11.36
CA ASP A 283 30.20 14.73 -12.40
C ASP A 283 29.84 16.16 -12.81
N VAL A 284 29.81 17.12 -11.88
CA VAL A 284 29.58 18.54 -12.21
C VAL A 284 30.73 19.10 -13.06
N ALA A 285 31.99 18.80 -12.73
CA ALA A 285 33.14 19.25 -13.51
C ALA A 285 33.11 18.75 -14.97
N LYS A 286 32.75 17.48 -15.19
CA LYS A 286 32.57 16.90 -16.53
C LYS A 286 31.41 17.57 -17.29
N LEU A 287 30.31 17.88 -16.61
CA LEU A 287 29.18 18.58 -17.21
C LEU A 287 29.51 20.02 -17.57
N VAL A 288 30.27 20.74 -16.73
CA VAL A 288 30.78 22.09 -17.04
C VAL A 288 31.66 22.08 -18.28
N ALA A 289 32.62 21.14 -18.37
CA ALA A 289 33.46 20.99 -19.56
C ALA A 289 32.64 20.73 -20.83
N ARG A 290 31.59 19.90 -20.72
CA ARG A 290 30.69 19.60 -21.84
C ARG A 290 29.85 20.81 -22.26
N VAL A 291 29.37 21.63 -21.32
CA VAL A 291 28.65 22.87 -21.64
C VAL A 291 29.58 23.88 -22.33
N ARG A 292 30.84 24.01 -21.89
CA ARG A 292 31.82 24.86 -22.57
C ARG A 292 32.05 24.43 -24.02
N ALA A 293 32.13 23.13 -24.30
CA ALA A 293 32.25 22.62 -25.67
C ALA A 293 31.02 22.96 -26.53
N LEU A 294 29.80 22.87 -25.96
CA LEU A 294 28.57 23.26 -26.65
C LEU A 294 28.47 24.77 -26.92
N ILE A 295 29.02 25.61 -26.01
CA ILE A 295 29.13 27.06 -26.24
C ILE A 295 30.13 27.34 -27.37
N ALA A 296 31.30 26.69 -27.35
CA ALA A 296 32.32 26.86 -28.38
C ALA A 296 31.83 26.40 -29.76
N ALA A 297 30.98 25.37 -29.82
CA ALA A 297 30.33 24.90 -31.04
C ALA A 297 29.17 25.79 -31.52
N GLY A 298 28.78 26.83 -30.76
CA GLY A 298 27.67 27.72 -31.09
C GLY A 298 26.28 27.13 -30.83
N GLU A 299 26.18 25.95 -30.22
CA GLU A 299 24.91 25.28 -29.90
C GLU A 299 24.23 25.87 -28.66
N LEU A 300 25.00 26.50 -27.77
CA LEU A 300 24.51 27.24 -26.61
C LEU A 300 25.02 28.69 -26.64
N PRO A 301 24.22 29.67 -26.18
CA PRO A 301 24.70 31.05 -26.06
C PRO A 301 25.80 31.16 -25.00
N ALA A 302 26.63 32.20 -25.05
CA ALA A 302 27.76 32.42 -24.14
C ALA A 302 27.36 32.43 -22.64
N ALA A 303 26.15 32.89 -22.33
CA ALA A 303 25.56 32.84 -20.99
C ALA A 303 24.25 32.03 -21.00
N PRO A 304 24.30 30.68 -20.99
CA PRO A 304 23.11 29.86 -21.08
C PRO A 304 22.35 29.84 -19.75
N SER A 305 21.03 30.02 -19.81
CA SER A 305 20.18 29.85 -18.62
C SER A 305 20.19 28.40 -18.14
N ALA A 306 19.99 28.17 -16.84
CA ALA A 306 19.94 26.82 -16.26
C ALA A 306 18.90 25.94 -16.97
N HIS A 307 17.82 26.52 -17.51
CA HIS A 307 16.81 25.76 -18.26
C HIS A 307 17.30 25.30 -19.64
N ARG A 308 18.15 26.09 -20.33
CA ARG A 308 18.80 25.67 -21.58
C ARG A 308 19.85 24.60 -21.32
N ILE A 309 20.64 24.73 -20.26
CA ILE A 309 21.60 23.71 -19.83
C ILE A 309 20.88 22.39 -19.52
N ARG A 310 19.76 22.46 -18.79
CA ARG A 310 18.91 21.28 -18.49
C ARG A 310 18.45 20.57 -19.75
N ASN A 311 17.97 21.33 -20.74
CA ASN A 311 17.45 20.76 -21.98
C ASN A 311 18.57 20.15 -22.84
N ALA A 312 19.72 20.82 -22.93
CA ALA A 312 20.87 20.34 -23.70
C ALA A 312 21.51 19.07 -23.09
N LEU A 313 21.65 19.02 -21.77
CA LEU A 313 22.29 17.88 -21.08
C LEU A 313 21.30 16.80 -20.62
N ARG A 314 19.98 17.04 -20.72
CA ARG A 314 18.90 16.19 -20.19
C ARG A 314 19.09 15.82 -18.70
N CYS A 315 19.63 16.75 -17.90
CA CYS A 315 19.88 16.57 -16.47
C CYS A 315 18.75 17.15 -15.60
N GLY A 316 18.84 16.95 -14.27
CA GLY A 316 17.93 17.57 -13.30
C GLY A 316 18.12 19.09 -13.21
N MET A 317 17.09 19.80 -12.73
CA MET A 317 17.12 21.28 -12.65
C MET A 317 18.22 21.79 -11.72
N ASP A 318 18.47 21.10 -10.60
CA ASP A 318 19.48 21.53 -9.62
C ASP A 318 20.91 21.30 -10.13
N THR A 319 21.16 20.18 -10.82
CA THR A 319 22.44 19.96 -11.53
C THR A 319 22.67 21.05 -12.59
N ALA A 320 21.64 21.44 -13.33
CA ALA A 320 21.75 22.50 -14.32
C ALA A 320 22.01 23.89 -13.69
N ARG A 321 21.48 24.15 -12.48
CA ARG A 321 21.81 25.36 -11.70
C ARG A 321 23.26 25.32 -11.22
N MET A 322 23.70 24.22 -10.63
CA MET A 322 25.09 24.04 -10.17
C MET A 322 26.09 24.22 -11.31
N VAL A 323 25.80 23.67 -12.50
CA VAL A 323 26.67 23.83 -13.68
C VAL A 323 26.67 25.29 -14.17
N ARG A 324 25.53 25.99 -14.13
CA ARG A 324 25.46 27.42 -14.48
C ARG A 324 26.28 28.28 -13.50
N ASP A 325 26.13 28.01 -12.21
CA ASP A 325 26.79 28.79 -11.17
C ASP A 325 28.31 28.56 -11.24
N ALA A 326 28.74 27.31 -11.41
CA ALA A 326 30.16 26.98 -11.65
C ALA A 326 30.74 27.56 -12.95
N LEU A 327 29.92 27.81 -13.97
CA LEU A 327 30.33 28.53 -15.18
C LEU A 327 30.48 30.04 -14.96
N SER A 328 29.82 30.59 -13.94
CA SER A 328 29.85 32.03 -13.61
C SER A 328 30.99 32.39 -12.65
N ASP A 329 31.49 31.40 -11.89
CA ASP A 329 32.60 31.54 -10.94
C ASP A 329 34.00 31.42 -11.59
N THR A 330 34.08 31.24 -12.92
CA THR A 330 35.35 31.15 -13.67
C THR A 330 35.52 32.36 -14.59
#